data_AF-A0A970NTN6-F1
#
_entry.id   AF-A0A970NTN6-F1
#
_cell.length_a   1.000
_cell.length_b   1.000
_cell.length_c   1.000
_cell.angle_alpha   90.00
_cell.angle_beta   90.00
_cell.angle_gamma   90.00
#
_symmetry.space_group_name_H-M   'P 1'
#
loop_
_entity.id
_entity.type
_entity.pdbx_description
1 polymer ?
#
loop_
_entity_poly.entity_id
_entity_poly.type
_entity_poly.pdbx_seq_one_letter_code
_entity_poly.pdbx_strand_id
1 'polypeptide(L)' 'MSYLSKMMEHTHTVTKYRKFYKYHKENPKDKHFENEYSAELAVYKVAAMEILKLYKKLPNTKEILKKLDELNE' A
#
# COMPACT_ATOMS: atom_id res chain seq x y z
N MET A 1 -8.38 11.98 -13.84
CA MET A 1 -7.33 11.55 -12.90
C MET A 1 -6.21 10.87 -13.66
N SER A 2 -5.01 11.45 -13.66
CA SER A 2 -3.84 10.80 -14.27
C SER A 2 -3.47 9.54 -13.48
N TYR A 3 -2.91 8.55 -14.17
CA TYR A 3 -2.35 7.34 -13.59
C TYR A 3 -1.33 7.65 -12.48
N LEU A 4 -0.57 8.74 -12.65
CA LEU A 4 0.41 9.23 -11.66
C LEU A 4 -0.24 9.64 -10.33
N SER A 5 -1.39 10.33 -10.40
CA SER A 5 -2.12 10.77 -9.20
C SER A 5 -2.60 9.57 -8.38
N LYS A 6 -3.18 8.57 -9.05
CA LYS A 6 -3.65 7.34 -8.40
C LYS A 6 -2.49 6.58 -7.75
N MET A 7 -1.35 6.51 -8.41
CA MET A 7 -0.15 5.88 -7.87
C MET A 7 0.39 6.58 -6.61
N MET A 8 0.37 7.92 -6.59
CA MET A 8 0.74 8.69 -5.41
C MET A 8 -0.23 8.45 -4.24
N GLU A 9 -1.53 8.45 -4.51
CA GLU A 9 -2.57 8.15 -3.51
C GLU A 9 -2.41 6.75 -2.92
N HIS A 10 -2.19 5.74 -3.75
CA HIS A 10 -1.96 4.36 -3.29
C HIS A 10 -0.66 4.23 -2.50
N THR A 11 0.42 4.89 -2.93
CA THR A 11 1.72 4.88 -2.21
C THR A 11 1.61 5.52 -0.83
N HIS A 12 0.91 6.65 -0.74
CA HIS A 12 0.62 7.32 0.53
C HIS A 12 -0.20 6.40 1.44
N THR A 13 -1.25 5.77 0.90
CA THR A 13 -2.11 4.82 1.61
C THR A 13 -1.34 3.64 2.18
N VAL A 14 -0.49 2.99 1.36
CA VAL A 14 0.36 1.88 1.79
C VAL A 14 1.30 2.32 2.90
N THR A 15 1.92 3.50 2.78
CA THR A 15 2.84 4.03 3.80
C THR A 15 2.12 4.30 5.12
N LYS A 16 0.94 4.91 5.06
CA LYS A 16 0.11 5.26 6.22
C LYS A 16 -0.32 4.02 7.01
N TYR A 17 -0.83 3.00 6.31
CA TYR A 17 -1.40 1.82 6.95
C TYR A 17 -0.43 0.65 7.15
N ARG A 18 0.84 0.80 6.73
CA ARG A 18 1.87 -0.23 6.86
C ARG A 18 2.03 -0.76 8.29
N LYS A 19 1.93 0.13 9.29
CA LYS A 19 2.09 -0.25 10.71
C LYS A 19 0.97 -1.17 11.18
N PHE A 20 -0.28 -0.86 10.83
CA PHE A 20 -1.44 -1.70 11.18
C PHE A 20 -1.35 -3.07 10.52
N TYR A 21 -0.99 -3.12 9.23
CA TYR A 21 -0.80 -4.38 8.54
C TYR A 21 0.32 -5.23 9.15
N LYS A 22 1.45 -4.62 9.52
CA LYS A 22 2.55 -5.32 10.19
C LYS A 22 2.10 -5.89 11.53
N TYR A 23 1.42 -5.09 12.36
CA TYR A 23 0.91 -5.54 13.66
C TYR A 23 -0.06 -6.72 13.51
N HIS A 24 -1.05 -6.61 12.61
CA HIS A 24 -2.01 -7.69 12.36
C HIS A 24 -1.33 -8.98 11.86
N LYS A 25 -0.29 -8.85 11.02
CA LYS A 25 0.50 -10.01 10.55
C LYS A 25 1.30 -10.67 11.67
N GLU A 26 1.84 -9.89 12.61
CA GLU A 26 2.57 -10.40 13.77
C GLU A 26 1.63 -10.97 14.84
N ASN A 27 0.39 -10.46 14.91
CA ASN A 27 -0.63 -10.84 15.90
C ASN A 27 -1.92 -11.36 15.24
N PRO A 28 -1.88 -12.47 14.48
CA PRO A 28 -3.04 -12.97 13.73
C PRO A 28 -4.18 -13.51 14.61
N LYS A 29 -3.96 -13.64 15.93
CA LYS A 29 -4.99 -14.08 16.89
C LYS A 29 -5.72 -12.91 17.56
N ASP A 30 -5.26 -11.67 17.35
CA ASP A 30 -5.88 -10.47 17.89
C ASP A 30 -7.11 -10.07 17.05
N LYS A 31 -8.20 -10.80 17.29
CA LYS A 31 -9.48 -10.58 16.58
C LYS A 31 -10.09 -9.22 16.88
N HIS A 32 -9.80 -8.65 18.05
CA HIS A 32 -10.27 -7.29 18.38
C HIS A 32 -9.63 -6.29 17.43
N PHE A 33 -8.31 -6.34 17.28
CA PHE A 33 -7.60 -5.48 16.34
C PHE A 33 -8.05 -5.71 14.89
N GLU A 34 -8.20 -6.97 14.47
CA GLU A 34 -8.65 -7.27 13.10
C GLU A 34 -10.02 -6.65 12.81
N ASN A 35 -10.96 -6.75 13.75
CA ASN A 35 -12.30 -6.18 13.58
C ASN A 35 -12.26 -4.64 13.58
N GLU A 36 -11.56 -4.04 14.53
CA GLU A 36 -11.45 -2.58 14.70
C GLU A 36 -10.79 -1.91 13.49
N TYR A 37 -9.72 -2.50 12.95
CA TYR A 37 -8.95 -1.97 11.83
C TYR A 37 -9.24 -2.66 10.49
N SER A 38 -10.36 -3.38 10.39
CA SER A 38 -10.73 -4.17 9.21
C SER A 38 -10.80 -3.32 7.94
N ALA A 39 -11.34 -2.11 8.03
CA ALA A 39 -11.44 -1.16 6.92
C ALA A 39 -10.06 -0.66 6.47
N GLU A 40 -9.19 -0.27 7.40
CA GLU A 40 -7.84 0.20 7.15
C GLU A 40 -6.98 -0.90 6.51
N LEU A 41 -7.12 -2.14 7.00
CA LEU A 41 -6.45 -3.31 6.43
C LEU A 41 -6.95 -3.60 5.01
N ALA A 42 -8.24 -3.46 4.73
CA ALA A 42 -8.79 -3.62 3.38
C ALA A 42 -8.26 -2.54 2.43
N VAL A 43 -8.27 -1.27 2.84
CA VAL A 43 -7.74 -0.14 2.07
C VAL A 43 -6.24 -0.31 1.77
N TYR A 44 -5.47 -0.76 2.76
CA TYR A 44 -4.07 -1.12 2.56
C TYR A 44 -3.88 -2.22 1.52
N LYS A 45 -4.65 -3.32 1.63
CA LYS A 45 -4.55 -4.46 0.71
C LYS A 45 -4.86 -4.05 -0.74
N VAL A 46 -5.91 -3.24 -0.95
CA VAL A 46 -6.28 -2.74 -2.27
C VAL A 46 -5.17 -1.86 -2.86
N ALA A 47 -4.69 -0.87 -2.10
CA ALA A 47 -3.62 0.02 -2.56
C ALA A 47 -2.33 -0.75 -2.88
N ALA A 48 -1.97 -1.74 -2.04
CA ALA A 48 -0.81 -2.59 -2.29
C ALA A 48 -0.99 -3.47 -3.54
N MET A 49 -2.19 -4.02 -3.78
CA MET A 49 -2.50 -4.80 -4.97
C MET A 49 -2.42 -3.96 -6.25
N GLU A 50 -2.95 -2.75 -6.25
CA GLU A 50 -2.87 -1.85 -7.41
C GLU A 50 -1.41 -1.50 -7.74
N ILE A 51 -0.59 -1.20 -6.74
CA ILE A 51 0.86 -1.01 -6.94
C ILE A 51 1.50 -2.30 -7.46
N LEU A 52 1.18 -3.47 -6.89
CA LEU A 52 1.76 -4.75 -7.32
C LEU A 52 1.45 -5.11 -8.77
N LYS A 53 0.23 -4.83 -9.26
CA LYS A 53 -0.14 -5.06 -10.67
C LYS A 53 0.79 -4.34 -11.64
N LEU A 54 1.29 -3.18 -11.25
CA LEU A 54 2.11 -2.29 -12.07
C LEU A 54 3.61 -2.57 -11.90
N TYR A 55 4.02 -3.05 -10.72
CA TYR A 55 5.43 -3.20 -10.36
C TYR A 55 5.93 -4.65 -10.33
N LYS A 56 5.04 -5.66 -10.44
CA LYS A 56 5.31 -7.12 -10.28
C LYS A 56 5.93 -7.52 -8.92
N LYS A 57 6.40 -6.55 -8.12
CA LYS A 57 6.92 -6.66 -6.75
C LYS A 57 6.46 -5.45 -5.95
N LEU A 58 6.37 -5.59 -4.63
CA LEU A 58 6.04 -4.48 -3.72
C LEU A 58 7.24 -3.54 -3.75
N PRO A 59 7.12 -2.39 -4.42
CA PRO A 59 8.27 -1.54 -4.65
C PRO A 59 8.70 -0.90 -3.35
N ASN A 60 10.01 -0.91 -3.10
CA ASN A 60 10.58 -0.09 -2.03
C ASN A 60 10.39 1.37 -2.40
N THR A 61 10.36 2.30 -1.44
CA THR A 61 10.12 3.73 -1.70
C THR A 61 11.02 4.28 -2.81
N LYS A 62 12.28 3.83 -2.90
CA LYS A 62 13.22 4.17 -3.98
C LYS A 62 12.80 3.64 -5.36
N GLU A 63 12.24 2.43 -5.43
CA GLU A 63 11.76 1.85 -6.69
C GLU A 63 10.47 2.50 -7.18
N ILE A 64 9.60 2.95 -6.26
CA ILE A 64 8.42 3.76 -6.60
C ILE A 64 8.87 5.07 -7.22
N LEU A 65 9.78 5.79 -6.55
CA LEU A 65 10.29 7.08 -7.01
C LEU A 65 10.96 6.98 -8.38
N LYS A 66 11.79 5.95 -8.60
CA LYS A 66 12.48 5.78 -9.89
C LYS A 66 11.51 5.58 -11.07
N LYS A 67 10.48 4.74 -10.90
CA LYS A 67 9.45 4.57 -11.94
C LYS A 67 8.54 5.78 -12.07
N LEU A 68 8.38 6.58 -11.01
CA LEU A 68 7.70 7.86 -11.06
C LEU A 68 8.44 8.81 -12.01
N ASP A 69 9.77 8.87 -11.91
CA ASP A 69 10.63 9.67 -12.78
C ASP A 69 10.62 9.15 -14.23
N GLU A 70 10.69 7.82 -14.43
CA GLU A 70 10.62 7.18 -15.76
C GLU A 70 9.26 7.37 -16.48
N LEU A 71 8.18 7.65 -15.75
CA LEU A 71 6.84 7.89 -16.30
C LEU A 71 6.54 9.37 -16.56
N ASN A 72 7.46 10.26 -16.15
CA ASN A 72 7.31 11.71 -16.24
C ASN A 72 8.17 12.32 -17.37
N GLU A 73 8.69 11.47 -18.26
CA GLU A 73 9.39 11.81 -19.51
C GLU A 73 8.43 11.73 -20.71
#